data_AF-B3ECT1-F1
#
_entry.id   AF-B3ECT1-F1
#
_cell.length_a   1.000
_cell.length_b   1.000
_cell.length_c   1.000
_cell.angle_alpha   90.00
_cell.angle_beta   90.00
_cell.angle_gamma   90.00
#
_symmetry.space_group_name_H-M   'P 1'
#
loop_
_entity.id
_entity.type
_entity.pdbx_description
1 polymer ?
#
loop_
_entity_poly.entity_id
_entity_poly.type
_entity_poly.pdbx_seq_one_letter_code
_entity_poly.pdbx_strand_id
1 'polypeptide(L)'
;MKNVLYLCIFSCIASGLPLADATAKTADGRAIFDRSCSLCHSINPPPKSAPPVVPLANRYHMKFQTKEQGVAYMAAFLKKPDRNKAVDPQAVSRFGLMPALPLTDAERKAVAAWFWDQYNPAMGGGRGIGGGQRRLMNQ
;
A
#
# COMPACT_ATOMS: atom_id res chain seq x y z
N MET A 1 -56.81 61.02 -1.25
CA MET A 1 -56.00 60.56 -0.10
C MET A 1 -55.67 59.09 -0.30
N LYS A 2 -54.37 58.77 -0.34
CA LYS A 2 -53.73 57.45 -0.17
C LYS A 2 -53.96 56.39 -1.27
N ASN A 3 -53.00 55.62 -1.74
CA ASN A 3 -51.53 55.62 -1.68
C ASN A 3 -51.02 54.51 -2.63
N VAL A 4 -50.02 54.83 -3.44
CA VAL A 4 -48.75 54.10 -3.61
C VAL A 4 -48.79 52.62 -4.06
N LEU A 5 -48.50 52.47 -5.36
CA LEU A 5 -47.69 51.42 -6.01
C LEU A 5 -46.46 51.00 -5.19
N TYR A 6 -46.17 49.70 -5.02
CA TYR A 6 -44.80 49.18 -5.19
C TYR A 6 -44.76 47.65 -5.32
N LEU A 7 -44.22 47.23 -6.46
CA LEU A 7 -43.72 45.89 -6.78
C LEU A 7 -42.42 45.67 -6.00
N CYS A 8 -42.34 44.65 -5.14
CA CYS A 8 -41.06 44.19 -4.58
C CYS A 8 -40.95 42.67 -4.69
N ILE A 9 -40.25 42.28 -5.74
CA ILE A 9 -39.62 40.99 -5.99
C ILE A 9 -38.73 40.65 -4.78
N PHE A 10 -39.06 39.59 -4.04
CA PHE A 10 -38.11 38.98 -3.11
C PHE A 10 -37.67 37.63 -3.66
N SER A 11 -36.59 37.71 -4.42
CA SER A 11 -35.74 36.61 -4.84
C SER A 11 -35.37 35.76 -3.62
N CYS A 12 -35.73 34.47 -3.65
CA CYS A 12 -35.21 33.49 -2.70
C CYS A 12 -33.71 33.32 -2.98
N ILE A 13 -32.91 33.87 -2.08
CA ILE A 13 -31.47 33.75 -2.03
C ILE A 13 -31.13 32.25 -1.92
N ALA A 14 -30.64 31.68 -3.01
CA ALA A 14 -29.96 30.39 -2.99
C ALA A 14 -28.65 30.57 -2.23
N SER A 15 -28.71 30.36 -0.91
CA SER A 15 -27.54 30.28 -0.04
C SER A 15 -26.71 29.07 -0.45
N GLY A 16 -25.79 29.25 -1.40
CA GLY A 16 -24.75 28.30 -1.71
C GLY A 16 -23.83 28.16 -0.50
N LEU A 17 -24.03 27.10 0.29
CA LEU A 17 -23.03 26.65 1.25
C LEU A 17 -21.77 26.29 0.48
N PRO A 18 -20.60 26.90 0.78
CA PRO A 18 -19.35 26.40 0.24
C PRO A 18 -19.13 25.01 0.85
N LEU A 19 -19.11 23.99 0.00
CA LEU A 19 -18.56 22.69 0.34
C LEU A 19 -17.09 22.94 0.70
N ALA A 20 -16.79 22.99 1.99
CA ALA A 20 -15.43 22.96 2.47
C ALA A 20 -14.86 21.60 2.04
N ASP A 21 -14.10 21.62 0.96
CA ASP A 21 -13.29 20.49 0.52
C ASP A 21 -12.25 20.27 1.63
N ALA A 22 -12.59 19.38 2.56
CA ALA A 22 -11.70 18.93 3.60
C ALA A 22 -10.57 18.21 2.88
N THR A 23 -9.50 18.95 2.58
CA THR A 23 -8.25 18.41 2.07
C THR A 23 -7.69 17.49 3.16
N ALA A 24 -8.14 16.24 3.12
CA ALA A 24 -7.65 15.19 3.98
C ALA A 24 -6.14 15.11 3.73
N LYS A 25 -5.35 15.56 4.70
CA LYS A 25 -3.90 15.51 4.63
C LYS A 25 -3.50 14.06 4.35
N THR A 26 -3.09 13.77 3.11
CA THR A 26 -2.68 12.43 2.70
C THR A 26 -1.52 12.02 3.58
N ALA A 27 -1.69 10.91 4.30
CA ALA A 27 -0.62 10.37 5.14
C ALA A 27 0.58 10.01 4.25
N ASP A 28 1.79 10.36 4.70
CA ASP A 28 3.03 10.08 3.96
C ASP A 28 3.45 8.62 4.17
N GLY A 29 3.30 7.82 3.11
CA GLY A 29 3.65 6.40 3.13
C GLY A 29 5.11 6.12 3.42
N ARG A 30 6.03 6.99 2.98
CA ARG A 30 7.46 6.83 3.26
C ARG A 30 7.75 7.06 4.74
N ALA A 31 7.21 8.14 5.30
CA ALA A 31 7.38 8.43 6.73
C ALA A 31 6.81 7.31 7.63
N ILE A 32 5.70 6.69 7.22
CA ILE A 32 5.13 5.53 7.92
C ILE A 32 6.05 4.31 7.82
N PHE A 33 6.60 4.03 6.63
CA PHE A 33 7.57 2.94 6.47
C PHE A 33 8.77 3.16 7.40
N ASP A 34 9.35 4.36 7.40
CA ASP A 34 10.55 4.68 8.16
C ASP A 34 10.33 4.50 9.66
N ARG A 35 9.18 4.93 10.21
CA ARG A 35 8.91 4.83 11.66
C ARG A 35 8.36 3.48 12.13
N SER A 36 7.75 2.68 11.25
CA SER A 36 7.01 1.47 11.65
C SER A 36 7.48 0.18 11.00
N CYS A 37 7.99 0.23 9.77
CA CYS A 37 8.29 -0.96 8.97
C CYS A 37 9.81 -1.21 8.87
N SER A 38 10.61 -0.15 8.87
CA SER A 38 12.07 -0.20 8.68
C SER A 38 12.82 -0.98 9.77
N LEU A 39 12.19 -1.14 10.95
CA LEU A 39 12.72 -1.94 12.06
C LEU A 39 12.97 -3.39 11.64
N CYS A 40 12.08 -3.95 10.82
CA CYS A 40 12.15 -5.35 10.40
C CYS A 40 12.46 -5.51 8.91
N HIS A 41 12.02 -4.58 8.07
CA HIS A 41 12.23 -4.62 6.62
C HIS A 41 13.41 -3.72 6.21
N SER A 42 14.33 -4.27 5.43
CA SER A 42 15.22 -3.46 4.59
C SER A 42 14.49 -3.07 3.29
N ILE A 43 14.87 -1.95 2.67
CA ILE A 43 14.31 -1.59 1.35
C ILE A 43 14.89 -2.53 0.29
N ASN A 44 16.21 -2.61 0.23
CA ASN A 44 16.96 -3.48 -0.66
C ASN A 44 17.56 -4.68 0.09
N PRO A 45 17.87 -5.79 -0.60
CA PRO A 45 18.69 -6.85 -0.03
C PRO A 45 20.02 -6.30 0.54
N PRO A 46 20.58 -6.94 1.57
CA PRO A 46 20.13 -8.17 2.23
C PRO A 46 18.91 -7.96 3.18
N PRO A 47 18.21 -9.05 3.57
CA PRO A 47 17.13 -8.98 4.57
C PRO A 47 17.65 -8.66 5.98
N LYS A 48 16.78 -8.08 6.81
CA LYS A 48 16.95 -8.04 8.28
C LYS A 48 16.17 -9.22 8.90
N SER A 49 15.23 -8.94 9.81
CA SER A 49 14.32 -9.94 10.40
C SER A 49 13.07 -10.20 9.55
N ALA A 50 12.86 -9.46 8.47
CA ALA A 50 11.77 -9.64 7.51
C ALA A 50 12.31 -9.49 6.05
N PRO A 51 11.55 -9.92 5.02
CA PRO A 51 12.01 -9.85 3.63
C PRO A 51 12.23 -8.39 3.17
N PRO A 52 13.15 -8.11 2.24
CA PRO A 52 13.34 -6.76 1.73
C PRO A 52 12.11 -6.30 0.92
N VAL A 53 11.84 -5.00 0.93
CA VAL A 53 10.66 -4.40 0.28
C VAL A 53 10.68 -4.61 -1.23
N VAL A 54 11.78 -4.29 -1.92
CA VAL A 54 11.81 -4.28 -3.40
C VAL A 54 11.44 -5.65 -4.02
N PRO A 55 12.05 -6.79 -3.61
CA PRO A 55 11.64 -8.10 -4.11
C PRO A 55 10.17 -8.44 -3.77
N LEU A 56 9.68 -7.99 -2.63
CA LEU A 56 8.31 -8.25 -2.21
C LEU A 56 7.30 -7.36 -2.97
N ALA A 57 7.66 -6.12 -3.31
CA ALA A 57 6.90 -5.26 -4.24
C ALA A 57 6.77 -5.92 -5.61
N ASN A 58 7.84 -6.53 -6.12
CA ASN A 58 7.80 -7.30 -7.36
C ASN A 58 6.81 -8.48 -7.28
N ARG A 59 6.71 -9.16 -6.13
CA ARG A 59 5.69 -10.20 -5.90
C ARG A 59 4.25 -9.66 -5.97
N TYR A 60 4.02 -8.44 -5.47
CA TYR A 60 2.71 -7.78 -5.61
C TYR A 60 2.37 -7.47 -7.07
N HIS A 61 3.32 -6.93 -7.84
CA HIS A 61 3.12 -6.65 -9.28
C HIS A 61 2.92 -7.91 -10.13
N MET A 62 3.48 -9.06 -9.72
CA MET A 62 3.18 -10.34 -10.38
C MET A 62 1.79 -10.89 -10.05
N LYS A 63 1.24 -10.58 -8.86
CA LYS A 63 -0.04 -11.11 -8.39
C LYS A 63 -1.24 -10.25 -8.77
N PHE A 64 -1.05 -8.93 -8.84
CA PHE A 64 -2.14 -7.97 -9.06
C PHE A 64 -1.90 -7.15 -10.33
N GLN A 65 -2.98 -6.93 -11.09
CA GLN A 65 -2.90 -6.20 -12.36
C GLN A 65 -2.87 -4.68 -12.16
N THR A 66 -3.44 -4.18 -11.05
CA THR A 66 -3.53 -2.74 -10.78
C THR A 66 -3.01 -2.38 -9.41
N LYS A 67 -2.57 -1.12 -9.27
CA LYS A 67 -2.11 -0.55 -8.01
C LYS A 67 -3.21 -0.60 -6.95
N GLU A 68 -4.44 -0.31 -7.32
CA GLU A 68 -5.60 -0.28 -6.41
C GLU A 68 -5.82 -1.65 -5.77
N GLN A 69 -5.77 -2.72 -6.57
CA GLN A 69 -5.91 -4.09 -6.08
C GLN A 69 -4.77 -4.49 -5.14
N GLY A 70 -3.53 -4.21 -5.54
CA GLY A 70 -2.35 -4.53 -4.74
C GLY A 70 -2.31 -3.78 -3.41
N VAL A 71 -2.60 -2.47 -3.45
CA VAL A 71 -2.68 -1.61 -2.26
C VAL A 71 -3.80 -2.05 -1.32
N ALA A 72 -4.99 -2.34 -1.85
CA ALA A 72 -6.11 -2.82 -1.03
C ALA A 72 -5.79 -4.15 -0.35
N TYR A 73 -5.20 -5.09 -1.09
CA TYR A 73 -4.79 -6.38 -0.55
C TYR A 73 -3.74 -6.25 0.56
N MET A 74 -2.72 -5.42 0.33
CA MET A 74 -1.67 -5.18 1.32
C MET A 74 -2.22 -4.48 2.56
N ALA A 75 -3.05 -3.45 2.39
CA ALA A 75 -3.67 -2.77 3.53
C ALA A 75 -4.52 -3.73 4.36
N ALA A 76 -5.25 -4.65 3.72
CA ALA A 76 -6.00 -5.70 4.43
C ALA A 76 -5.07 -6.66 5.18
N PHE A 77 -3.95 -7.07 4.56
CA PHE A 77 -2.93 -7.88 5.23
C PHE A 77 -2.30 -7.16 6.42
N LEU A 78 -1.95 -5.87 6.30
CA LEU A 78 -1.41 -5.06 7.40
C LEU A 78 -2.40 -4.91 8.57
N LYS A 79 -3.71 -4.89 8.27
CA LYS A 79 -4.77 -4.79 9.30
C LYS A 79 -4.93 -6.08 10.08
N LYS A 80 -4.85 -7.24 9.40
CA LYS A 80 -4.98 -8.56 10.00
C LYS A 80 -4.08 -9.55 9.25
N PRO A 81 -2.79 -9.63 9.62
CA PRO A 81 -1.87 -10.56 8.97
C PRO A 81 -2.36 -11.99 9.13
N ASP A 82 -2.35 -12.73 8.01
CA ASP A 82 -2.82 -14.11 7.95
C ASP A 82 -1.92 -14.90 7.00
N ARG A 83 -1.52 -16.11 7.41
CA ARG A 83 -0.58 -16.95 6.66
C ARG A 83 -1.07 -17.25 5.25
N ASN A 84 -2.37 -17.49 5.07
CA ASN A 84 -2.98 -17.84 3.79
C ASN A 84 -3.20 -16.61 2.90
N LYS A 85 -3.10 -15.41 3.48
CA LYS A 85 -3.21 -14.14 2.77
C LYS A 85 -1.87 -13.45 2.54
N ALA A 86 -0.74 -14.04 2.94
CA ALA A 86 0.56 -13.49 2.58
C ALA A 86 0.76 -13.50 1.05
N VAL A 87 1.40 -12.46 0.51
CA VAL A 87 1.75 -12.42 -0.92
C VAL A 87 2.84 -13.45 -1.26
N ASP A 88 3.68 -13.79 -0.27
CA ASP A 88 4.79 -14.71 -0.39
C ASP A 88 4.79 -15.71 0.77
N PRO A 89 4.23 -16.92 0.56
CA PRO A 89 4.23 -17.98 1.58
C PRO A 89 5.63 -18.44 1.99
N GLN A 90 6.63 -18.35 1.10
CA GLN A 90 8.01 -18.73 1.41
C GLN A 90 8.63 -17.72 2.38
N ALA A 91 8.32 -16.43 2.23
CA ALA A 91 8.72 -15.42 3.20
C ALA A 91 8.13 -15.71 4.60
N VAL A 92 6.85 -16.12 4.68
CA VAL A 92 6.24 -16.52 5.96
C VAL A 92 6.93 -17.76 6.55
N SER A 93 7.28 -18.74 5.72
CA SER A 93 8.01 -19.93 6.17
C SER A 93 9.39 -19.60 6.72
N ARG A 94 10.06 -18.57 6.18
CA ARG A 94 11.43 -18.20 6.54
C ARG A 94 11.51 -17.21 7.70
N PHE A 95 10.64 -16.19 7.72
CA PHE A 95 10.70 -15.07 8.66
C PHE A 95 9.60 -15.11 9.72
N GLY A 96 8.63 -16.03 9.58
CA GLY A 96 7.43 -16.05 10.40
C GLY A 96 6.33 -15.12 9.86
N LEU A 97 5.19 -15.12 10.54
CA LEU A 97 4.07 -14.24 10.20
C LEU A 97 4.33 -12.84 10.75
N MET A 98 4.18 -11.82 9.90
CA MET A 98 4.27 -10.43 10.30
C MET A 98 3.24 -10.10 11.41
N PRO A 99 3.61 -9.39 12.49
CA PRO A 99 2.66 -8.96 13.50
C PRO A 99 1.75 -7.83 12.99
N ALA A 100 0.56 -7.71 13.55
CA ALA A 100 -0.30 -6.55 13.30
C ALA A 100 0.31 -5.29 13.94
N LEU A 101 0.38 -4.19 13.18
CA LEU A 101 0.91 -2.91 13.67
C LEU A 101 -0.25 -1.95 13.98
N PRO A 102 -0.12 -1.07 15.01
CA PRO A 102 -1.14 -0.12 15.41
C PRO A 102 -1.18 1.09 14.45
N LEU A 103 -1.56 0.84 13.21
CA LEU A 103 -1.78 1.85 12.17
C LEU A 103 -3.27 2.15 12.02
N THR A 104 -3.62 3.34 11.58
CA THR A 104 -4.96 3.67 11.09
C THR A 104 -5.19 3.07 9.70
N ASP A 105 -6.46 3.03 9.24
CA ASP A 105 -6.76 2.56 7.88
C ASP A 105 -6.13 3.48 6.81
N ALA A 106 -6.07 4.79 7.06
CA ALA A 106 -5.42 5.76 6.17
C ALA A 106 -3.90 5.52 6.08
N GLU A 107 -3.23 5.30 7.20
CA GLU A 107 -1.79 5.02 7.23
C GLU A 107 -1.46 3.69 6.55
N ARG A 108 -2.26 2.64 6.77
CA ARG A 108 -2.11 1.35 6.07
C ARG A 108 -2.18 1.53 4.55
N LYS A 109 -3.16 2.29 4.07
CA LYS A 109 -3.32 2.56 2.63
C LYS A 109 -2.14 3.37 2.08
N ALA A 110 -1.68 4.38 2.82
CA ALA A 110 -0.55 5.21 2.41
C ALA A 110 0.76 4.43 2.31
N VAL A 111 1.12 3.65 3.34
CA VAL A 111 2.35 2.85 3.32
C VAL A 111 2.28 1.73 2.28
N ALA A 112 1.08 1.15 2.06
CA ALA A 112 0.89 0.15 1.02
C ALA A 112 1.05 0.73 -0.39
N ALA A 113 0.55 1.95 -0.63
CA ALA A 113 0.76 2.67 -1.88
C ALA A 113 2.24 2.97 -2.12
N TRP A 114 2.95 3.47 -1.10
CA TRP A 114 4.39 3.71 -1.18
C TRP A 114 5.18 2.42 -1.43
N PHE A 115 4.82 1.32 -0.76
CA PHE A 115 5.45 0.02 -0.94
C PHE A 115 5.29 -0.48 -2.38
N TRP A 116 4.07 -0.38 -2.94
CA TRP A 116 3.80 -0.78 -4.33
C TRP A 116 4.72 -0.06 -5.32
N ASP A 117 5.00 1.22 -5.07
CA ASP A 117 5.86 2.06 -5.91
C ASP A 117 7.36 1.69 -5.82
N GLN A 118 7.75 0.82 -4.88
CA GLN A 118 9.12 0.29 -4.79
C GLN A 118 9.40 -0.83 -5.81
N TYR A 119 8.46 -1.10 -6.72
CA TYR A 119 8.64 -2.04 -7.80
C TYR A 119 9.89 -1.73 -8.63
N ASN A 120 10.70 -2.75 -8.84
CA ASN A 120 11.88 -2.66 -9.69
C ASN A 120 12.05 -3.97 -10.47
N PRO A 121 11.71 -4.00 -11.77
CA PRO A 121 11.80 -5.21 -12.60
C PRO A 121 13.23 -5.73 -12.72
N ALA A 122 14.24 -4.86 -12.66
CA ALA A 122 15.65 -5.26 -12.72
C ALA A 122 16.07 -6.13 -11.50
N MET A 123 15.37 -5.98 -10.38
CA MET A 123 15.62 -6.75 -9.14
C MET A 123 14.67 -7.94 -8.96
N GLY A 124 13.60 -8.03 -9.76
CA GLY A 124 12.59 -9.10 -9.68
C GLY A 124 12.95 -10.37 -10.45
N GLY A 125 13.93 -10.27 -11.34
CA GLY A 125 14.40 -11.34 -12.21
C GLY A 125 15.50 -12.22 -11.62
N GLY A 126 15.56 -12.35 -10.29
CA GLY A 126 16.48 -13.28 -9.63
C GLY A 126 16.17 -14.71 -10.05
N ARG A 127 16.76 -15.15 -11.18
CA ARG A 127 16.90 -16.56 -11.52
C ARG A 127 17.52 -17.20 -10.29
N GLY A 128 16.74 -18.01 -9.59
CA GLY A 128 17.27 -18.83 -8.50
C GLY A 128 18.46 -19.61 -9.05
N ILE A 129 19.63 -19.39 -8.47
CA ILE A 129 20.76 -20.31 -8.58
C ILE A 129 20.26 -21.61 -7.92
N GLY A 130 19.68 -22.51 -8.71
CA GLY A 130 18.98 -23.68 -8.17
C GLY A 130 18.52 -24.70 -9.21
N GLY A 131 19.18 -24.77 -10.38
CA GLY A 131 18.73 -25.61 -11.50
C GLY A 131 19.83 -26.30 -12.30
N GLY A 132 21.00 -26.57 -11.71
CA GLY A 132 22.15 -27.06 -12.47
C GLY A 132 23.08 -28.02 -11.73
N GLN A 133 22.54 -29.01 -11.01
CA GLN A 133 23.36 -30.14 -10.55
C GLN A 133 22.55 -31.43 -10.39
N ARG A 134 22.01 -31.95 -11.49
CA ARG A 134 21.52 -33.35 -11.60
C ARG A 134 21.63 -33.89 -13.03
N ARG A 135 22.83 -33.90 -13.59
CA ARG A 135 23.24 -34.81 -14.68
C ARG A 135 24.78 -34.75 -14.72
N LEU A 136 25.44 -35.88 -14.96
CA LEU A 136 26.90 -36.12 -14.90
C LEU A 136 27.45 -36.73 -13.60
N MET A 137 26.80 -37.78 -13.09
CA MET A 137 27.50 -38.90 -12.45
C MET A 137 26.77 -40.19 -12.84
N ASN A 138 26.90 -40.58 -14.11
CA ASN A 138 26.86 -41.97 -14.56
C ASN A 138 27.11 -42.02 -16.08
N GLN A 139 28.37 -41.91 -16.50
CA GLN A 139 28.91 -42.49 -17.73
C GLN A 139 30.38 -42.80 -17.46
#